data_AF-A0A2T0RGF6-F1
#
_entry.id   AF-A0A2T0RGF6-F1
#
_cell.length_a   1.000
_cell.length_b   1.000
_cell.length_c   1.000
_cell.angle_alpha   90.00
_cell.angle_beta   90.00
_cell.angle_gamma   90.00
#
_symmetry.space_group_name_H-M   'P 1'
#
loop_
_entity.id
_entity.type
_entity.pdbx_description
1 polymer ?
#
loop_
_entity_poly.entity_id
_entity_poly.type
_entity_poly.pdbx_seq_one_letter_code
_entity_poly.pdbx_strand_id
1 'polypeptide(L)'
;MLEVSVELLALLILAAFAAGFVDSIAGGGGLIALPVMLMAGASPVEALSTNKLQGAFGAATAAVSYARAGHVNPWSQRWAALLAFFASMAGAMLITRLPTEGVRDILPWLLIAIAVFFALRPGLSDLDRHARVAPLVFTLTAVPAVAFYDGLLGPGTGSFFMLAFVVLAGQGILKATAHTKLLNLASNLGALVFFA
;
A
#
# COMPACT_ATOMS: atom_id res chain seq x y z
N MET A 1 -22.10 -5.27 -14.58
CA MET A 1 -20.77 -5.72 -15.04
C MET A 1 -20.25 -4.64 -15.97
N LEU A 2 -19.00 -4.18 -15.80
CA LEU A 2 -18.39 -3.20 -16.71
C LEU A 2 -18.48 -3.72 -18.15
N GLU A 3 -19.19 -2.99 -19.03
CA GLU A 3 -19.09 -3.22 -20.47
C GLU A 3 -17.76 -2.62 -20.94
N VAL A 4 -16.73 -3.46 -21.03
CA VAL A 4 -15.38 -3.02 -21.36
C VAL A 4 -15.19 -3.14 -22.87
N SER A 5 -15.14 -2.01 -23.57
CA SER A 5 -14.70 -1.99 -24.98
C SER A 5 -13.23 -2.43 -25.08
N VAL A 6 -12.79 -2.90 -26.24
CA VAL A 6 -11.39 -3.33 -26.44
C VAL A 6 -10.42 -2.19 -26.16
N GLU A 7 -10.80 -0.95 -26.52
CA GLU A 7 -10.03 0.26 -26.26
C GLU A 7 -9.94 0.56 -24.77
N LEU A 8 -11.06 0.47 -24.04
CA LEU A 8 -11.08 0.67 -22.59
C LEU A 8 -10.24 -0.39 -21.88
N LEU A 9 -10.31 -1.65 -22.31
CA LEU A 9 -9.50 -2.73 -21.76
C LEU A 9 -8.01 -2.47 -21.94
N ALA A 10 -7.59 -2.05 -23.14
CA ALA A 10 -6.20 -1.72 -23.43
C ALA A 10 -5.69 -0.56 -22.55
N LEU A 11 -6.50 0.48 -22.35
CA LEU A 11 -6.17 1.60 -21.46
C LEU A 11 -6.06 1.17 -19.98
N LEU A 12 -6.98 0.32 -19.52
CA LEU A 12 -6.95 -0.22 -18.15
C LEU A 12 -5.71 -1.09 -17.91
N ILE A 13 -5.32 -1.92 -18.88
CA ILE A 13 -4.08 -2.72 -18.80
C ILE A 13 -2.85 -1.82 -18.72
N LEU A 14 -2.78 -0.79 -19.56
CA LEU A 14 -1.66 0.16 -19.54
C LEU A 14 -1.56 0.89 -18.20
N ALA A 15 -2.71 1.35 -17.67
CA ALA A 15 -2.78 1.99 -16.37
C ALA A 15 -2.40 1.05 -15.22
N ALA A 16 -2.86 -0.20 -15.25
CA ALA A 16 -2.51 -1.21 -14.26
C ALA A 16 -1.00 -1.51 -14.29
N PHE A 17 -0.40 -1.59 -15.48
CA PHE A 17 1.05 -1.76 -15.62
C PHE A 17 1.83 -0.57 -15.05
N ALA A 18 1.45 0.66 -15.39
CA ALA A 18 2.07 1.87 -14.86
C ALA A 18 1.92 1.96 -13.33
N ALA A 19 0.73 1.68 -12.81
CA ALA A 19 0.46 1.62 -11.38
C ALA A 19 1.32 0.56 -10.69
N GLY A 20 1.44 -0.65 -11.26
CA GLY A 20 2.27 -1.73 -10.70
C GLY A 20 3.75 -1.38 -10.70
N PHE A 21 4.24 -0.72 -11.76
CA PHE A 21 5.60 -0.22 -11.83
C PHE A 21 5.88 0.82 -10.74
N VAL A 22 5.02 1.83 -10.59
CA VAL A 22 5.14 2.86 -9.54
C VAL A 22 5.03 2.25 -8.14
N ASP A 23 4.17 1.25 -7.96
CA ASP A 23 4.03 0.54 -6.69
C ASP A 23 5.29 -0.23 -6.32
N SER A 24 5.92 -0.88 -7.31
CA SER A 24 7.18 -1.61 -7.10
C SER A 24 8.31 -0.69 -6.62
N ILE A 25 8.33 0.57 -7.07
CA ILE A 25 9.31 1.58 -6.65
C ILE A 25 8.90 2.19 -5.30
N ALA A 26 7.86 3.02 -5.30
CA ALA A 26 7.54 3.90 -4.18
C ALA A 26 6.32 3.45 -3.35
N GLY A 27 5.56 2.45 -3.79
CA GLY A 27 4.37 1.96 -3.08
C GLY A 27 3.15 2.87 -3.19
N GLY A 28 3.06 3.61 -4.30
CA GLY A 28 1.99 4.57 -4.60
C GLY A 28 1.10 4.16 -5.77
N GLY A 29 1.15 2.91 -6.23
CA GLY A 29 0.42 2.48 -7.43
C GLY A 29 -1.09 2.68 -7.34
N GLY A 30 -1.66 2.53 -6.14
CA GLY A 30 -3.08 2.78 -5.89
C GLY A 30 -3.52 4.22 -6.12
N LEU A 31 -2.60 5.19 -6.07
CA LEU A 31 -2.89 6.59 -6.43
C LEU A 31 -3.12 6.76 -7.95
N ILE A 32 -2.69 5.79 -8.75
CA ILE A 32 -2.92 5.74 -10.20
C ILE A 32 -4.08 4.80 -10.52
N ALA A 33 -4.08 3.58 -9.97
CA ALA A 33 -5.08 2.56 -10.29
C ALA A 33 -6.50 2.97 -9.86
N LEU A 34 -6.67 3.53 -8.66
CA LEU A 34 -8.02 3.86 -8.16
C LEU A 34 -8.73 4.94 -8.97
N PRO A 35 -8.12 6.12 -9.25
CA PRO A 35 -8.78 7.11 -10.11
C PRO A 35 -9.17 6.55 -11.48
N VAL A 36 -8.28 5.78 -12.11
CA VAL A 36 -8.54 5.19 -13.43
C VAL A 36 -9.73 4.21 -13.38
N MET A 37 -9.79 3.33 -12.38
CA MET A 37 -10.90 2.40 -12.24
C MET A 37 -12.23 3.10 -11.91
N LEU A 38 -12.21 4.11 -11.04
CA LEU A 38 -13.39 4.90 -10.72
C LEU A 38 -13.91 5.67 -11.93
N MET A 39 -13.01 6.25 -12.73
CA MET A 39 -13.36 6.93 -13.99
C MET A 39 -13.90 5.97 -15.04
N ALA A 40 -13.40 4.73 -15.07
CA ALA A 40 -13.92 3.67 -15.93
C ALA A 40 -15.31 3.15 -15.48
N GLY A 41 -15.84 3.61 -14.35
CA GLY A 41 -17.16 3.25 -13.84
C GLY A 41 -17.17 2.10 -12.84
N ALA A 42 -16.01 1.65 -12.34
CA ALA A 42 -15.94 0.67 -11.27
C ALA A 42 -16.51 1.24 -9.96
N SER A 43 -17.20 0.41 -9.19
CA SER A 43 -17.58 0.76 -7.82
C SER A 43 -16.33 0.91 -6.93
N PRO A 44 -16.42 1.66 -5.81
CA PRO A 44 -15.29 1.77 -4.88
C PRO A 44 -14.77 0.41 -4.39
N VAL A 45 -15.66 -0.54 -4.13
CA VAL A 45 -15.26 -1.88 -3.68
C VAL A 45 -14.50 -2.64 -4.77
N GLU A 46 -14.94 -2.60 -6.03
CA GLU A 46 -14.24 -3.22 -7.16
C GLU A 46 -12.87 -2.58 -7.41
N ALA A 47 -12.79 -1.25 -7.32
CA ALA A 47 -11.52 -0.54 -7.49
C ALA A 47 -10.53 -0.88 -6.36
N LEU A 48 -11.00 -0.87 -5.11
CA LEU A 48 -10.20 -1.20 -3.94
C LEU A 48 -9.72 -2.66 -3.97
N SER A 49 -10.60 -3.62 -4.25
CA SER A 49 -10.26 -5.04 -4.29
C SER A 49 -9.26 -5.35 -5.42
N THR A 50 -9.46 -4.78 -6.61
CA THR A 50 -8.53 -4.92 -7.75
C THR A 50 -7.16 -4.33 -7.41
N ASN A 51 -7.13 -3.17 -6.75
CA ASN A 51 -5.88 -2.57 -6.29
C ASN A 51 -5.15 -3.46 -5.26
N LYS A 52 -5.87 -4.16 -4.37
CA LYS A 52 -5.24 -5.11 -3.43
C LYS A 52 -4.61 -6.30 -4.13
N LEU A 53 -5.29 -6.83 -5.15
CA LEU A 53 -4.75 -7.93 -5.94
C LEU A 53 -3.46 -7.50 -6.66
N GLN A 54 -3.51 -6.36 -7.33
CA GLN A 54 -2.36 -5.79 -8.02
C GLN A 54 -1.20 -5.49 -7.06
N GLY A 55 -1.49 -4.86 -5.93
CA GLY A 55 -0.52 -4.53 -4.89
C GLY A 55 0.16 -5.77 -4.29
N ALA A 56 -0.58 -6.86 -4.09
CA ALA A 56 0.00 -8.12 -3.61
C ALA A 56 1.07 -8.67 -4.56
N PHE A 57 0.82 -8.71 -5.87
CA PHE A 57 1.81 -9.16 -6.85
C PHE A 57 3.01 -8.22 -6.96
N GLY A 58 2.77 -6.90 -6.97
CA GLY A 58 3.84 -5.89 -7.01
C GLY A 58 4.74 -5.96 -5.78
N ALA A 59 4.13 -6.02 -4.59
CA ALA A 59 4.83 -6.14 -3.32
C ALA A 59 5.53 -7.51 -3.17
N ALA A 60 4.95 -8.61 -3.67
CA ALA A 60 5.59 -9.93 -3.66
C ALA A 60 6.89 -9.93 -4.47
N THR A 61 6.84 -9.46 -5.72
CA THR A 61 8.02 -9.38 -6.59
C THR A 61 9.10 -8.50 -5.97
N ALA A 62 8.71 -7.35 -5.43
CA ALA A 62 9.65 -6.44 -4.77
C ALA A 62 10.24 -7.04 -3.49
N ALA A 63 9.42 -7.66 -2.63
CA ALA A 63 9.86 -8.28 -1.38
C ALA A 63 10.85 -9.43 -1.63
N VAL A 64 10.58 -10.29 -2.63
CA VAL A 64 11.50 -11.35 -3.05
C VAL A 64 12.81 -10.77 -3.58
N SER A 65 12.74 -9.72 -4.41
CA SER A 65 13.93 -9.09 -4.98
C SER A 65 14.83 -8.47 -3.90
N TYR A 66 14.25 -7.71 -2.97
CA TYR A 66 15.00 -7.10 -1.87
C TYR A 66 15.55 -8.15 -0.88
N ALA A 67 14.81 -9.23 -0.64
CA ALA A 67 15.27 -10.32 0.23
C ALA A 67 16.47 -11.06 -0.39
N ARG A 68 16.40 -11.37 -1.70
CA ARG A 68 17.50 -12.01 -2.43
C ARG A 68 18.74 -11.13 -2.53
N ALA A 69 18.56 -9.82 -2.63
CA ALA A 69 19.65 -8.85 -2.61
C ALA A 69 20.26 -8.61 -1.20
N GLY A 70 19.72 -9.25 -0.16
CA GLY A 70 20.23 -9.12 1.21
C GLY A 70 19.83 -7.82 1.92
N HIS A 71 18.94 -7.01 1.34
CA HIS A 71 18.48 -5.75 1.94
C HIS A 71 17.46 -5.95 3.07
N VAL A 72 16.81 -7.11 3.11
CA VAL A 72 15.85 -7.47 4.15
C VAL A 72 15.92 -8.95 4.47
N ASN A 73 15.83 -9.30 5.76
CA ASN A 73 15.65 -10.68 6.21
C ASN A 73 14.17 -10.90 6.58
N PRO A 74 13.39 -11.66 5.79
CA PRO A 74 11.97 -11.89 6.06
C PRO A 74 11.69 -12.51 7.43
N TRP A 75 12.59 -13.38 7.91
CA TRP A 75 12.43 -14.01 9.23
C TRP A 75 12.47 -13.01 10.38
N SER A 76 13.26 -11.95 10.24
CA SER A 76 13.37 -10.90 11.27
C SER A 76 12.10 -10.04 11.37
N GLN A 77 11.31 -9.96 10.29
CA GLN A 77 10.11 -9.13 10.21
C GLN A 77 8.80 -9.91 10.30
N ARG A 78 8.85 -11.24 10.42
CA ARG A 78 7.66 -12.10 10.40
C ARG A 78 6.55 -11.66 11.36
N TRP A 79 6.90 -11.13 12.53
CA TRP A 79 5.91 -10.66 13.51
C TRP A 79 5.25 -9.35 13.09
N ALA A 80 6.04 -8.41 12.55
CA ALA A 80 5.49 -7.18 11.98
C ALA A 80 4.61 -7.50 10.75
N ALA A 81 5.01 -8.46 9.91
CA ALA A 81 4.22 -8.92 8.77
C ALA A 81 2.90 -9.57 9.22
N LEU A 82 2.92 -10.46 10.20
CA LEU A 82 1.70 -11.07 10.75
C LEU A 82 0.76 -10.01 11.33
N LEU A 83 1.29 -9.04 12.07
CA LEU A 83 0.49 -7.96 12.62
C LEU A 83 -0.11 -7.08 11.51
N ALA A 84 0.67 -6.77 10.46
CA ALA A 84 0.19 -6.04 9.30
C ALA A 84 -0.94 -6.80 8.56
N PHE A 85 -0.80 -8.12 8.42
CA PHE A 85 -1.82 -8.98 7.83
C PHE A 85 -3.15 -8.86 8.58
N PHE A 86 -3.15 -9.09 9.90
CA PHE A 86 -4.39 -9.05 10.69
C PHE A 86 -4.97 -7.65 10.83
N ALA A 87 -4.12 -6.62 10.96
CA ALA A 87 -4.58 -5.23 11.02
C ALA A 87 -5.24 -4.79 9.70
N SER A 88 -4.65 -5.17 8.56
CA SER A 88 -5.24 -4.91 7.24
C SER A 88 -6.54 -5.67 7.02
N MET A 89 -6.59 -6.94 7.42
CA MET A 89 -7.84 -7.71 7.40
C MET A 89 -8.94 -7.01 8.21
N ALA A 90 -8.63 -6.46 9.38
CA ALA A 90 -9.58 -5.68 10.18
C ALA A 90 -10.00 -4.37 9.49
N GLY A 91 -9.09 -3.69 8.79
CA GLY A 91 -9.41 -2.51 7.98
C GLY A 91 -10.35 -2.84 6.82
N ALA A 92 -10.08 -3.94 6.12
CA ALA A 92 -10.94 -4.45 5.05
C ALA A 92 -12.32 -4.89 5.57
N MET A 93 -12.41 -5.44 6.78
CA MET A 93 -13.69 -5.72 7.44
C MET A 93 -14.51 -4.46 7.73
N LEU A 94 -13.85 -3.33 8.00
CA LEU A 94 -14.55 -2.09 8.30
C LEU A 94 -15.09 -1.43 7.03
N ILE A 95 -14.36 -1.46 5.90
CA ILE A 95 -14.80 -0.79 4.66
C ILE A 95 -16.11 -1.37 4.12
N THR A 96 -16.37 -2.66 4.30
CA THR A 96 -17.62 -3.30 3.85
C THR A 96 -18.83 -2.98 4.73
N ARG A 97 -18.59 -2.40 5.92
CA ARG A 97 -19.65 -1.90 6.80
C ARG A 97 -19.96 -0.43 6.58
N LEU A 98 -19.14 0.27 5.78
CA LEU A 98 -19.35 1.67 5.45
C LEU A 98 -20.31 1.79 4.26
N PRO A 99 -21.16 2.84 4.22
CA PRO A 99 -22.04 3.07 3.08
C PRO A 99 -21.21 3.38 1.83
N THR A 100 -21.47 2.64 0.75
CA THR A 100 -20.74 2.74 -0.53
C THR A 100 -20.71 4.16 -1.07
N GLU A 101 -21.81 4.91 -0.92
CA GLU A 101 -21.94 6.31 -1.34
C GLU A 101 -20.94 7.21 -0.60
N GLY A 102 -20.83 7.07 0.73
CA GLY A 102 -19.87 7.84 1.52
C GLY A 102 -18.41 7.54 1.15
N VAL A 103 -18.09 6.27 0.87
CA VAL A 103 -16.76 5.89 0.40
C VAL A 103 -16.49 6.49 -0.98
N ARG A 104 -17.46 6.42 -1.89
CA ARG A 104 -17.36 6.97 -3.26
C ARG A 104 -17.07 8.46 -3.25
N ASP A 105 -17.70 9.21 -2.34
CA ASP A 105 -17.55 10.66 -2.26
C ASP A 105 -16.22 11.07 -1.61
N ILE A 106 -15.79 10.36 -0.56
CA ILE A 106 -14.58 10.70 0.19
C ILE A 106 -13.29 10.25 -0.53
N LEU A 107 -13.34 9.12 -1.24
CA LEU A 107 -12.16 8.48 -1.81
C LEU A 107 -11.37 9.39 -2.78
N PRO A 108 -11.99 10.14 -3.72
CA PRO A 108 -11.26 11.07 -4.58
C PRO A 108 -10.53 12.18 -3.82
N TRP A 109 -11.16 12.78 -2.82
CA TRP A 109 -10.55 13.82 -2.00
C TRP A 109 -9.36 13.30 -1.19
N LEU A 110 -9.52 12.10 -0.64
CA LEU A 110 -8.43 11.41 0.05
C LEU A 110 -7.25 11.15 -0.90
N LEU A 111 -7.50 10.65 -2.10
CA LEU A 111 -6.47 10.40 -3.11
C LEU A 111 -5.68 11.66 -3.46
N ILE A 112 -6.39 12.78 -3.66
CA ILE A 112 -5.77 14.10 -3.90
C ILE A 112 -4.92 14.52 -2.70
N ALA A 113 -5.47 14.42 -1.48
CA ALA A 113 -4.75 14.81 -0.27
C ALA A 113 -3.44 14.01 -0.10
N ILE A 114 -3.48 12.70 -0.35
CA ILE A 114 -2.30 11.83 -0.29
C ILE A 114 -1.29 12.19 -1.39
N ALA A 115 -1.76 12.40 -2.62
CA ALA A 115 -0.89 12.80 -3.74
C ALA A 115 -0.19 14.13 -3.46
N VAL A 116 -0.93 15.13 -2.97
CA VAL A 116 -0.38 16.45 -2.60
C VAL A 116 0.60 16.31 -1.44
N PHE A 117 0.26 15.54 -0.40
CA PHE A 117 1.15 15.30 0.72
C PHE A 117 2.51 14.73 0.28
N PHE A 118 2.50 13.73 -0.61
CA PHE A 118 3.74 13.14 -1.13
C PHE A 118 4.47 14.05 -2.11
N ALA A 119 3.75 14.83 -2.93
CA ALA A 119 4.36 15.79 -3.84
C ALA A 119 5.09 16.93 -3.11
N LEU A 120 4.57 17.36 -1.95
CA LEU A 120 5.16 18.40 -1.13
C LEU A 120 6.18 17.89 -0.11
N ARG A 121 6.31 16.57 0.05
CA ARG A 121 7.23 15.98 1.03
C ARG A 121 8.67 16.23 0.57
N PRO A 122 9.52 16.88 1.39
CA PRO A 122 10.93 17.05 1.04
C PRO A 122 11.63 15.69 0.93
N GLY A 123 12.59 15.60 0.01
CA GLY A 123 13.38 14.39 -0.23
C GLY A 123 14.00 13.86 1.07
N LEU A 124 13.90 12.56 1.26
CA LEU A 124 14.50 11.87 2.40
C LEU A 124 15.98 11.60 2.10
N SER A 125 16.76 11.19 3.10
CA SER A 125 18.19 10.85 2.95
C SER A 125 18.39 9.34 3.09
N ASP A 126 19.36 8.79 2.36
CA ASP A 126 19.75 7.38 2.47
C ASP A 126 20.58 7.04 3.71
N LEU A 127 20.99 8.05 4.49
CA LEU A 127 21.76 7.84 5.71
C LEU A 127 20.86 7.41 6.87
N ASP A 128 21.22 6.31 7.52
CA ASP A 128 20.62 5.88 8.78
C ASP A 128 20.79 7.01 9.83
N ARG A 129 19.73 7.23 10.62
CA ARG A 129 19.65 8.22 11.70
C ARG A 129 19.29 7.52 13.01
N HIS A 130 19.38 8.25 14.11
CA HIS A 130 18.95 7.72 15.40
C HIS A 130 17.44 7.41 15.39
N ALA A 131 17.08 6.19 15.79
CA ALA A 131 15.69 5.77 15.90
C ALA A 131 14.98 6.63 16.95
N ARG A 132 13.79 7.14 16.61
CA ARG A 132 12.97 7.95 17.54
C ARG A 132 12.12 7.09 18.46
N VAL A 133 11.85 5.85 18.06
CA VAL A 133 11.06 4.88 18.83
C VAL A 133 11.76 3.53 18.87
N ALA A 134 11.53 2.78 19.94
CA ALA A 134 12.04 1.41 20.06
C ALA A 134 11.39 0.49 19.00
N PRO A 135 12.11 -0.53 18.48
CA PRO A 135 11.59 -1.46 17.47
C PRO A 135 10.27 -2.14 17.85
N LEU A 136 10.11 -2.49 19.13
CA LEU A 136 8.87 -3.08 19.65
C LEU A 136 7.71 -2.09 19.58
N VAL A 137 7.93 -0.83 19.99
CA VAL A 137 6.92 0.23 19.95
C VAL A 137 6.52 0.50 18.50
N PHE A 138 7.48 0.59 17.58
CA PHE A 138 7.22 0.74 16.15
C PHE A 138 6.32 -0.39 15.62
N THR A 139 6.68 -1.63 15.96
CA THR A 139 5.94 -2.82 15.52
C THR A 139 4.53 -2.83 16.08
N LEU A 140 4.32 -2.46 17.35
CA LEU A 140 3.00 -2.51 17.97
C LEU A 140 2.11 -1.29 17.65
N THR A 141 2.64 -0.24 17.02
CA THR A 141 1.90 1.01 16.77
C THR A 141 1.86 1.39 15.29
N ALA A 142 3.00 1.77 14.72
CA ALA A 142 3.08 2.27 13.35
C ALA A 142 2.69 1.19 12.33
N VAL A 143 3.13 -0.05 12.53
CA VAL A 143 2.81 -1.16 11.62
C VAL A 143 1.31 -1.45 11.54
N PRO A 144 0.59 -1.72 12.64
CA PRO A 144 -0.84 -1.98 12.58
C PRO A 144 -1.63 -0.75 12.14
N ALA A 145 -1.21 0.48 12.48
CA ALA A 145 -1.89 1.70 12.03
C ALA A 145 -1.85 1.87 10.50
N VAL A 146 -0.66 1.73 9.90
CA VAL A 146 -0.51 1.82 8.44
C VAL A 146 -1.17 0.63 7.75
N ALA A 147 -1.07 -0.57 8.31
CA ALA A 147 -1.70 -1.75 7.74
C ALA A 147 -3.23 -1.70 7.82
N PHE A 148 -3.81 -1.19 8.92
CA PHE A 148 -5.25 -0.98 9.02
C PHE A 148 -5.74 0.03 7.99
N TYR A 149 -5.02 1.15 7.84
CA TYR A 149 -5.24 2.10 6.76
C TYR A 149 -5.16 1.42 5.38
N ASP A 150 -4.18 0.54 5.19
CA ASP A 150 -4.02 -0.19 3.96
C ASP A 150 -5.27 -1.01 3.65
N GLY A 151 -5.71 -1.85 4.58
CA GLY A 151 -6.90 -2.68 4.38
C GLY A 151 -8.19 -1.89 4.17
N LEU A 152 -8.33 -0.74 4.83
CA LEU A 152 -9.51 0.12 4.70
C LEU A 152 -9.55 0.82 3.33
N LEU A 153 -8.42 1.37 2.88
CA LEU A 153 -8.34 2.28 1.73
C LEU A 153 -7.21 1.86 0.80
N GLY A 154 -5.95 1.92 1.23
CA GLY A 154 -4.82 1.34 0.49
C GLY A 154 -3.90 2.23 -0.35
N PRO A 155 -4.31 3.38 -0.93
CA PRO A 155 -3.41 4.21 -1.72
C PRO A 155 -2.21 4.75 -0.93
N GLY A 156 -1.01 4.64 -1.47
CA GLY A 156 0.19 5.21 -0.82
C GLY A 156 0.66 4.45 0.43
N THR A 157 0.10 3.27 0.73
CA THR A 157 0.51 2.43 1.86
C THR A 157 2.01 2.17 1.89
N GLY A 158 2.62 1.80 0.77
CA GLY A 158 4.06 1.54 0.76
C GLY A 158 4.85 2.82 1.05
N SER A 159 4.41 3.97 0.56
CA SER A 159 5.03 5.24 0.89
C SER A 159 4.84 5.61 2.37
N PHE A 160 3.70 5.27 3.00
CA PHE A 160 3.47 5.46 4.43
C PHE A 160 4.32 4.55 5.31
N PHE A 161 4.44 3.27 4.98
CA PHE A 161 5.36 2.36 5.67
C PHE A 161 6.80 2.84 5.55
N MET A 162 7.22 3.24 4.34
CA MET A 162 8.57 3.75 4.10
C MET A 162 8.82 5.00 4.95
N LEU A 163 7.90 5.96 4.95
CA LEU A 163 7.98 7.14 5.81
C LEU A 163 8.03 6.78 7.29
N ALA A 164 7.23 5.81 7.74
CA ALA A 164 7.25 5.36 9.13
C ALA A 164 8.63 4.79 9.50
N PHE A 165 9.23 3.94 8.66
CA PHE A 165 10.57 3.40 8.88
C PHE A 165 11.65 4.51 8.88
N VAL A 166 11.56 5.48 7.97
CA VAL A 166 12.54 6.58 7.91
C VAL A 166 12.41 7.51 9.11
N VAL A 167 11.19 7.96 9.43
CA VAL A 167 10.95 9.00 10.44
C VAL A 167 11.00 8.44 11.86
N LEU A 168 10.47 7.24 12.09
CA LEU A 168 10.33 6.66 13.43
C LEU A 168 11.46 5.66 13.74
N ALA A 169 11.76 4.76 12.82
CA ALA A 169 12.80 3.75 13.02
C ALA A 169 14.21 4.23 12.61
N GLY A 170 14.33 5.44 12.03
CA GLY A 170 15.61 6.05 11.68
C GLY A 170 16.34 5.36 10.52
N GLN A 171 15.65 4.58 9.69
CA GLN A 171 16.29 3.86 8.59
C GLN A 171 16.50 4.78 7.38
N GLY A 172 17.59 4.57 6.63
CA GLY A 172 17.78 5.14 5.30
C GLY A 172 16.72 4.63 4.31
N ILE A 173 16.42 5.40 3.26
CA ILE A 173 15.30 5.12 2.34
C ILE A 173 15.42 3.73 1.72
N LEU A 174 16.60 3.30 1.28
CA LEU A 174 16.78 1.98 0.68
C LEU A 174 16.34 0.87 1.64
N LYS A 175 16.80 0.93 2.89
CA LYS A 175 16.47 -0.05 3.93
C LYS A 175 14.99 0.01 4.30
N ALA A 176 14.45 1.21 4.49
CA ALA A 176 13.04 1.45 4.76
C ALA A 176 12.13 0.92 3.65
N THR A 177 12.52 1.12 2.39
CA THR A 177 11.80 0.64 1.21
C THR A 177 11.83 -0.90 1.16
N ALA A 178 12.98 -1.52 1.41
CA ALA A 178 13.09 -2.97 1.46
C ALA A 178 12.19 -3.59 2.56
N HIS A 179 12.17 -2.98 3.76
CA HIS A 179 11.34 -3.43 4.88
C HIS A 179 9.84 -3.24 4.58
N THR A 180 9.50 -2.14 3.94
CA THR A 180 8.15 -1.80 3.52
C THR A 180 7.52 -2.87 2.62
N LYS A 181 8.26 -3.41 1.64
CA LYS A 181 7.65 -4.31 0.65
C LYS A 181 7.11 -5.59 1.28
N LEU A 182 7.77 -6.12 2.31
CA LEU A 182 7.27 -7.29 3.03
C LEU A 182 6.00 -6.98 3.83
N LEU A 183 5.96 -5.82 4.51
CA LEU A 183 4.76 -5.41 5.24
C LEU A 183 3.60 -5.10 4.30
N ASN A 184 3.87 -4.46 3.16
CA ASN A 184 2.89 -4.17 2.11
C ASN A 184 2.35 -5.47 1.49
N LEU A 185 3.20 -6.48 1.27
CA LEU A 185 2.73 -7.80 0.84
C LEU A 185 1.78 -8.40 1.87
N ALA A 186 2.18 -8.40 3.15
CA ALA A 186 1.37 -8.98 4.21
C ALA A 186 0.03 -8.27 4.39
N SER A 187 0.01 -6.93 4.36
CA SER A 187 -1.22 -6.15 4.45
C SER A 187 -2.13 -6.33 3.24
N ASN A 188 -1.59 -6.37 2.02
CA ASN A 188 -2.41 -6.66 0.82
C ASN A 188 -3.02 -8.06 0.88
N LEU A 189 -2.25 -9.08 1.29
CA LEU A 189 -2.79 -10.43 1.49
C LEU A 189 -3.88 -10.47 2.58
N GLY A 190 -3.70 -9.73 3.67
CA GLY A 190 -4.71 -9.64 4.73
C GLY A 190 -6.03 -9.04 4.25
N ALA A 191 -5.97 -7.98 3.45
CA ALA A 191 -7.17 -7.39 2.84
C ALA A 191 -7.80 -8.31 1.79
N LEU A 192 -6.98 -8.97 0.96
CA LEU A 192 -7.45 -9.89 -0.08
C LEU A 192 -8.21 -11.08 0.49
N VAL A 193 -7.75 -11.65 1.61
CA VAL A 193 -8.46 -12.76 2.28
C VAL A 193 -9.89 -12.37 2.68
N PHE A 194 -10.15 -11.09 2.92
CA PHE A 194 -11.48 -10.61 3.25
C PHE A 194 -12.31 -10.20 2.02
N PHE A 195 -11.68 -9.74 0.93
CA PHE A 195 -12.37 -9.37 -0.31
C PHE A 195 -12.61 -10.54 -1.28
N ALA A 196 -11.91 -11.66 -1.12
CA ALA A 196 -12.04 -12.88 -1.92
C ALA A 196 -13.21 -13.76 -1.44
#